data_AF-A0A0D0J7Z4-F1
#
_entry.id   AF-A0A0D0J7Z4-F1
#
_cell.length_a   1.000
_cell.length_b   1.000
_cell.length_c   1.000
_cell.angle_alpha   90.00
_cell.angle_beta   90.00
_cell.angle_gamma   90.00
#
_symmetry.space_group_name_H-M   'P 1'
#
loop_
_entity.id
_entity.type
_entity.pdbx_description
1 polymer ?
#
loop_
_entity_poly.entity_id
_entity_poly.type
_entity_poly.pdbx_seq_one_letter_code
_entity_poly.pdbx_strand_id
1 'polypeptide(L)'
;MSLIALLFMAFLIAVGSVDFSAFSAVGYVGYTSAFNTIVSILAACAAFSPLMPLATLALIKFTSFTLRHWQTAALSVTAGVLGSFATLVSAAFASGGSTMTLLHGFALISIIISSLWLLVNPREAPLVRNIGFYIMICPTVVAIWSLTNAVALAVSAKTIAGTQNFCLARHGDNAAISQLIDLRGLALYTTKSGYKMSQSWFFHSVLLVKAGDDLKAYNWSLGKMHFERLPEPNRFLVNPLSDCTPQQNFLQTIPLVRI
;
A
#
# COMPACT_ATOMS: atom_id res chain seq x y z
N MET A 1 6.59 28.52 -4.27
CA MET A 1 6.44 27.18 -4.89
C MET A 1 5.01 27.00 -5.37
N SER A 2 4.80 26.23 -6.44
CA SER A 2 3.49 26.07 -7.08
C SER A 2 2.57 25.16 -6.28
N LEU A 3 1.38 25.65 -5.92
CA LEU A 3 0.30 24.87 -5.30
C LEU A 3 -0.09 23.65 -6.16
N ILE A 4 0.06 23.76 -7.49
CA ILE A 4 -0.24 22.69 -8.44
C ILE A 4 0.67 21.47 -8.20
N ALA A 5 1.97 21.70 -7.96
CA ALA A 5 2.90 20.60 -7.71
C ALA A 5 2.56 19.86 -6.41
N LEU A 6 2.23 20.59 -5.34
CA LEU A 6 1.79 20.00 -4.07
C LEU A 6 0.49 19.20 -4.23
N LEU A 7 -0.49 19.74 -4.96
CA LEU A 7 -1.75 19.06 -5.24
C LEU A 7 -1.52 17.76 -6.03
N PHE A 8 -0.65 17.82 -7.05
CA PHE A 8 -0.31 16.65 -7.86
C PHE A 8 0.37 15.55 -7.04
N MET A 9 1.37 15.91 -6.21
CA MET A 9 2.03 14.96 -5.31
C MET A 9 1.05 14.38 -4.28
N ALA A 10 0.18 15.21 -3.69
CA ALA A 10 -0.84 14.76 -2.74
C ALA A 10 -1.82 13.77 -3.38
N PHE A 11 -2.24 14.04 -4.62
CA PHE A 11 -3.09 13.14 -5.39
C PHE A 11 -2.38 11.82 -5.72
N LEU A 12 -1.11 11.88 -6.16
CA LEU A 12 -0.32 10.67 -6.41
C LEU A 12 -0.18 9.81 -5.15
N ILE A 13 0.13 10.41 -4.00
CA ILE A 13 0.22 9.72 -2.72
C ILE A 13 -1.12 9.05 -2.36
N ALA A 14 -2.23 9.78 -2.48
CA ALA A 14 -3.55 9.23 -2.21
C ALA A 14 -3.85 8.04 -3.12
N VAL A 15 -3.72 8.20 -4.44
CA VAL A 15 -4.04 7.14 -5.40
C VAL A 15 -3.02 6.00 -5.38
N GLY A 16 -1.76 6.24 -4.99
CA GLY A 16 -0.70 5.24 -4.99
C GLY A 16 -0.57 4.44 -3.69
N SER A 17 -1.07 4.98 -2.57
CA SER A 17 -0.81 4.42 -1.24
C SER A 17 -2.05 4.21 -0.37
N VAL A 18 -3.24 4.75 -0.71
CA VAL A 18 -4.47 4.46 0.05
C VAL A 18 -4.83 2.99 -0.07
N ASP A 19 -5.12 2.35 1.06
CA ASP A 19 -5.81 1.07 1.11
C ASP A 19 -7.33 1.29 1.06
N PHE A 20 -7.92 1.09 -0.12
CA PHE A 20 -9.36 1.28 -0.31
C PHE A 20 -10.19 0.21 0.38
N SER A 21 -9.61 -0.96 0.68
CA SER A 21 -10.32 -2.03 1.39
C SER A 21 -10.59 -1.67 2.86
N ALA A 22 -9.73 -0.83 3.47
CA ALA A 22 -9.87 -0.38 4.84
C ALA A 22 -11.17 0.40 5.10
N PHE A 23 -11.72 1.10 4.10
CA PHE A 23 -13.00 1.82 4.23
C PHE A 23 -14.17 0.89 4.58
N SER A 24 -14.14 -0.36 4.09
CA SER A 24 -15.17 -1.36 4.39
C SER A 24 -15.01 -1.98 5.79
N ALA A 25 -13.80 -1.98 6.36
CA ALA A 25 -13.47 -2.64 7.61
C ALA A 25 -13.76 -1.78 8.87
N VAL A 26 -13.76 -0.46 8.76
CA VAL A 26 -13.96 0.48 9.89
C VAL A 26 -15.37 0.36 10.51
N GLY A 27 -16.34 -0.26 9.82
CA GLY A 27 -17.71 -0.45 10.30
C GLY A 27 -17.93 -1.57 11.33
N TYR A 28 -16.94 -2.45 11.57
CA TYR A 28 -17.09 -3.64 12.43
C TYR A 28 -16.24 -3.56 13.71
N VAL A 29 -16.45 -2.53 14.53
CA VAL A 29 -15.92 -2.52 15.90
C VAL A 29 -17.02 -3.00 16.85
N GLY A 30 -17.18 -4.33 16.95
CA GLY A 30 -17.88 -4.94 18.08
C GLY A 30 -17.11 -4.68 19.38
N TYR A 31 -17.75 -4.81 20.55
CA TYR A 31 -17.11 -4.60 21.86
C TYR A 31 -15.79 -5.37 21.98
N THR A 32 -14.66 -4.67 21.89
CA THR A 32 -13.32 -5.27 22.02
C THR A 32 -12.55 -4.66 23.18
N SER A 33 -11.58 -5.42 23.72
CA SER A 33 -10.65 -4.97 24.76
C SER A 33 -9.90 -3.69 24.36
N ALA A 34 -9.39 -2.94 25.35
CA ALA A 34 -8.63 -1.70 25.11
C ALA A 34 -7.46 -1.88 24.11
N PHE A 35 -6.82 -3.05 24.13
CA PHE A 35 -5.76 -3.41 23.19
C PHE A 35 -6.24 -3.42 21.73
N ASN A 36 -7.37 -4.10 21.46
CA ASN A 36 -7.94 -4.19 20.11
C ASN A 36 -8.39 -2.82 19.60
N THR A 37 -8.90 -1.95 20.48
CA THR A 37 -9.25 -0.58 20.13
C THR A 37 -8.02 0.22 19.70
N ILE A 38 -6.91 0.13 20.45
CA ILE A 38 -5.66 0.82 20.09
C ILE A 38 -5.14 0.33 18.73
N VAL A 39 -5.12 -1.00 18.51
CA VAL A 39 -4.68 -1.59 17.23
C VAL A 39 -5.57 -1.10 16.08
N SER A 40 -6.89 -1.07 16.27
CA SER A 40 -7.84 -0.60 15.26
C SER A 40 -7.64 0.88 14.92
N ILE A 41 -7.39 1.72 15.93
CA ILE A 41 -7.09 3.14 15.73
C ILE A 41 -5.79 3.31 14.94
N LEU A 42 -4.72 2.57 15.30
CA LEU A 42 -3.45 2.62 14.59
C LEU A 42 -3.59 2.16 13.13
N ALA A 43 -4.37 1.10 12.89
CA ALA A 43 -4.66 0.60 11.55
C ALA A 43 -5.45 1.64 10.73
N ALA A 44 -6.46 2.28 11.32
CA ALA A 44 -7.21 3.36 10.68
C ALA A 44 -6.30 4.55 10.36
N CYS A 45 -5.49 5.00 11.31
CA CYS A 45 -4.51 6.08 11.09
C CYS A 45 -3.56 5.77 9.93
N ALA A 46 -3.06 4.53 9.84
CA ALA A 46 -2.21 4.09 8.74
C ALA A 46 -2.97 4.13 7.40
N ALA A 47 -4.20 3.58 7.36
CA ALA A 47 -5.03 3.52 6.15
C ALA A 47 -5.40 4.91 5.61
N PHE A 48 -5.67 5.87 6.50
CA PHE A 48 -6.06 7.24 6.12
C PHE A 48 -4.87 8.20 5.96
N SER A 49 -3.67 7.85 6.44
CA SER A 49 -2.49 8.71 6.35
C SER A 49 -2.18 9.21 4.93
N PRO A 50 -2.37 8.44 3.83
CA PRO A 50 -2.10 8.95 2.49
C PRO A 50 -3.04 10.08 2.04
N LEU A 51 -4.17 10.31 2.74
CA LEU A 51 -5.07 11.44 2.48
C LEU A 51 -4.67 12.72 3.22
N MET A 52 -3.74 12.63 4.19
CA MET A 52 -3.29 13.77 4.99
C MET A 52 -2.77 14.95 4.15
N PRO A 53 -1.98 14.75 3.07
CA PRO A 53 -1.53 15.89 2.28
C PRO A 53 -2.68 16.64 1.60
N LEU A 54 -3.71 15.94 1.12
CA LEU A 54 -4.89 16.57 0.53
C LEU A 54 -5.67 17.36 1.59
N ALA A 55 -5.84 16.79 2.78
CA ALA A 55 -6.47 17.47 3.91
C ALA A 55 -5.69 18.72 4.33
N THR A 56 -4.36 18.62 4.44
CA THR A 56 -3.47 19.75 4.73
C THR A 56 -3.60 20.86 3.68
N LEU A 57 -3.59 20.52 2.40
CA LEU A 57 -3.74 21.52 1.33
C LEU A 57 -5.12 22.17 1.34
N ALA A 58 -6.18 21.42 1.65
CA ALA A 58 -7.52 21.95 1.83
C ALA A 58 -7.56 22.91 3.02
N LEU A 59 -6.97 22.54 4.17
CA LEU A 59 -6.86 23.42 5.34
C LEU A 59 -6.11 24.71 5.00
N ILE A 60 -4.95 24.63 4.35
CA ILE A 60 -4.16 25.82 3.96
C ILE A 60 -4.94 26.73 3.01
N LYS A 61 -5.74 26.14 2.09
CA LYS A 61 -6.46 26.90 1.06
C LYS A 61 -7.75 27.53 1.57
N PHE A 62 -8.50 26.81 2.40
CA PHE A 62 -9.85 27.21 2.82
C PHE A 62 -9.91 27.76 4.25
N THR A 63 -8.82 27.67 5.02
CA THR A 63 -8.75 28.17 6.38
C THR A 63 -7.45 28.96 6.60
N SER A 64 -7.42 29.83 7.60
CA SER A 64 -6.19 30.46 8.07
C SER A 64 -5.43 29.59 9.07
N PHE A 65 -5.68 28.27 9.08
CA PHE A 65 -5.09 27.37 10.05
C PHE A 65 -3.59 27.22 9.80
N THR A 66 -2.80 27.62 10.79
CA THR A 66 -1.36 27.43 10.80
C THR A 66 -0.93 26.97 12.18
N LEU A 67 0.05 26.09 12.22
CA LEU A 67 0.67 25.64 13.46
C LEU A 67 1.95 26.42 13.74
N ARG A 68 2.26 26.59 15.03
CA ARG A 68 3.57 27.11 15.47
C ARG A 68 4.65 26.05 15.27
N HIS A 69 5.88 26.46 15.02
CA HIS A 69 6.98 25.54 14.71
C HIS A 69 7.21 24.46 15.78
N TRP A 70 7.05 24.79 17.06
CA TRP A 70 7.23 23.84 18.17
C TRP A 70 6.09 22.80 18.22
N GLN A 71 4.87 23.19 17.84
CA GLN A 71 3.72 22.26 17.79
C GLN A 71 3.93 21.24 16.68
N THR A 72 4.35 21.70 15.50
CA THR A 72 4.66 20.80 14.38
C THR A 72 5.84 19.89 14.69
N ALA A 73 6.88 20.41 15.36
CA ALA A 73 8.02 19.60 15.79
C ALA A 73 7.60 18.51 16.78
N ALA A 74 6.85 18.86 17.83
CA ALA A 74 6.35 17.91 18.82
C ALA A 74 5.48 16.82 18.16
N LEU A 75 4.51 17.21 17.33
CA LEU A 75 3.65 16.28 16.62
C LEU A 75 4.43 15.37 15.66
N SER A 76 5.46 15.91 14.99
CA SER A 76 6.31 15.13 14.08
C SER A 76 7.17 14.11 14.82
N VAL A 77 7.71 14.47 15.99
CA VAL A 77 8.46 13.52 16.85
C VAL A 77 7.52 12.43 17.33
N THR A 78 6.34 12.77 17.83
CA THR A 78 5.34 11.78 18.27
C THR A 78 4.92 10.86 17.12
N ALA A 79 4.60 11.40 15.94
CA ALA A 79 4.25 10.61 14.77
C ALA A 79 5.41 9.72 14.30
N GLY A 80 6.64 10.22 14.33
CA GLY A 80 7.85 9.47 14.01
C GLY A 80 8.07 8.30 14.95
N VAL A 81 7.97 8.50 16.27
CA VAL A 81 8.16 7.44 17.28
C VAL A 81 7.06 6.39 17.20
N LEU A 82 5.79 6.80 17.22
CA LEU A 82 4.65 5.87 17.16
C LEU A 82 4.62 5.11 15.82
N GLY A 83 4.82 5.82 14.71
CA GLY A 83 4.87 5.23 13.38
C GLY A 83 6.04 4.26 13.22
N SER A 84 7.23 4.60 13.73
CA SER A 84 8.40 3.71 13.68
C SER A 84 8.17 2.44 14.50
N PHE A 85 7.61 2.58 15.72
CA PHE A 85 7.28 1.44 16.56
C PHE A 85 6.26 0.52 15.86
N ALA A 86 5.15 1.08 15.36
CA ALA A 86 4.14 0.31 14.64
C ALA A 86 4.71 -0.38 13.38
N THR A 87 5.59 0.31 12.65
CA THR A 87 6.27 -0.22 11.45
C THR A 87 7.19 -1.37 11.81
N LEU A 88 8.01 -1.24 12.86
CA LEU A 88 8.93 -2.28 13.31
C LEU A 88 8.20 -3.52 13.81
N VAL A 89 7.13 -3.33 14.60
CA VAL A 89 6.26 -4.43 15.05
C VAL A 89 5.66 -5.13 13.83
N SER A 90 5.07 -4.39 12.89
CA SER A 90 4.48 -4.97 11.68
C SER A 90 5.54 -5.71 10.84
N ALA A 91 6.73 -5.15 10.69
CA ALA A 91 7.82 -5.77 9.92
C ALA A 91 8.34 -7.05 10.57
N ALA A 92 8.41 -7.11 11.91
CA ALA A 92 8.79 -8.31 12.65
C ALA A 92 7.83 -9.48 12.41
N PHE A 93 6.54 -9.17 12.16
CA PHE A 93 5.54 -10.19 11.85
C PHE A 93 5.36 -10.44 10.33
N ALA A 94 5.88 -9.58 9.47
CA ALA A 94 5.64 -9.65 8.02
C ALA A 94 6.46 -10.72 7.26
N SER A 95 7.31 -11.52 7.92
CA SER A 95 8.15 -12.57 7.30
C SER A 95 8.82 -12.09 5.99
N GLY A 96 8.48 -12.69 4.84
CA GLY A 96 9.01 -12.32 3.51
C GLY A 96 8.62 -10.92 3.01
N GLY A 97 7.63 -10.28 3.62
CA GLY A 97 7.20 -8.90 3.34
C GLY A 97 7.89 -7.83 4.18
N SER A 98 8.80 -8.18 5.11
CA SER A 98 9.41 -7.25 6.07
C SER A 98 10.02 -6.00 5.45
N THR A 99 10.77 -6.15 4.35
CA THR A 99 11.38 -5.00 3.64
C THR A 99 10.33 -4.07 3.06
N MET A 100 9.25 -4.61 2.49
CA MET A 100 8.14 -3.80 1.97
C MET A 100 7.35 -3.13 3.08
N THR A 101 7.16 -3.80 4.21
CA THR A 101 6.54 -3.19 5.40
C THR A 101 7.36 -2.02 5.93
N LEU A 102 8.69 -2.13 5.97
CA LEU A 102 9.58 -1.04 6.36
C LEU A 102 9.48 0.15 5.37
N LEU A 103 9.53 -0.13 4.07
CA LEU A 103 9.39 0.90 3.02
C LEU A 103 8.04 1.62 3.12
N HIS A 104 6.95 0.86 3.28
CA HIS A 104 5.61 1.42 3.39
C HIS A 104 5.48 2.26 4.67
N GLY A 105 5.92 1.75 5.82
CA GLY A 105 5.90 2.50 7.08
C GLY A 105 6.71 3.79 7.02
N PHE A 106 7.91 3.74 6.44
CA PHE A 106 8.72 4.94 6.21
C PHE A 106 8.02 5.98 5.33
N ALA A 107 7.34 5.53 4.26
CA ALA A 107 6.55 6.41 3.40
C ALA A 107 5.40 7.06 4.19
N LEU A 108 4.64 6.29 4.99
CA LEU A 108 3.53 6.81 5.80
C LEU A 108 3.99 7.83 6.85
N ILE A 109 5.11 7.57 7.54
CA ILE A 109 5.70 8.53 8.49
C ILE A 109 6.10 9.81 7.76
N SER A 110 6.75 9.70 6.60
CA SER A 110 7.14 10.84 5.77
C SER A 110 5.93 11.66 5.30
N ILE A 111 4.82 11.00 4.95
CA ILE A 111 3.55 11.65 4.58
C ILE A 111 3.02 12.50 5.74
N ILE A 112 2.98 11.95 6.95
CA ILE A 112 2.47 12.67 8.12
C ILE A 112 3.38 13.85 8.47
N ILE A 113 4.69 13.63 8.55
CA ILE A 113 5.66 14.67 8.89
C ILE A 113 5.65 15.81 7.86
N SER A 114 5.69 15.49 6.56
CA SER A 114 5.59 16.50 5.51
C SER A 114 4.29 17.30 5.59
N SER A 115 3.15 16.62 5.81
CA SER A 115 1.84 17.25 5.96
C SER A 115 1.78 18.20 7.15
N LEU A 116 2.39 17.84 8.29
CA LEU A 116 2.48 18.70 9.46
C LEU A 116 3.38 19.91 9.21
N TRP A 117 4.52 19.72 8.56
CA TRP A 117 5.48 20.79 8.30
C TRP A 117 4.96 21.79 7.26
N LEU A 118 4.11 21.35 6.34
CA LEU A 118 3.42 22.24 5.39
C LEU A 118 2.42 23.19 6.07
N LEU A 119 1.91 22.85 7.26
CA LEU A 119 1.00 23.67 8.08
C LEU A 119 1.72 24.73 8.92
N VAL A 120 3.06 24.76 8.93
CA VAL A 120 3.82 25.77 9.67
C VAL A 120 3.53 27.17 9.12
N ASN A 121 3.37 28.15 10.01
CA ASN A 121 3.20 29.54 9.62
C ASN A 121 4.39 30.01 8.77
N PRO A 122 4.18 30.38 7.49
CA PRO A 122 5.28 30.74 6.60
C PRO A 122 6.02 32.02 7.00
N ARG A 123 5.42 32.86 7.84
CA ARG A 123 6.08 34.07 8.39
C ARG A 123 7.04 33.75 9.53
N GLU A 124 6.78 32.66 10.26
CA GLU A 124 7.58 32.27 11.43
C GLU A 124 8.79 31.42 11.04
N ALA A 125 8.57 30.40 10.20
CA ALA A 125 9.63 29.44 9.85
C ALA A 125 9.50 28.95 8.39
N PRO A 126 9.81 29.80 7.38
CA PRO A 126 9.69 29.46 5.97
C PRO A 126 10.58 28.28 5.56
N LEU A 127 11.75 28.12 6.19
CA LEU A 127 12.66 27.01 5.93
C LEU A 127 12.05 25.66 6.31
N VAL A 128 11.38 25.57 7.47
CA VAL A 128 10.73 24.34 7.94
C VAL A 128 9.63 23.91 6.97
N ARG A 129 8.83 24.87 6.49
CA ARG A 129 7.80 24.60 5.49
C ARG A 129 8.38 24.04 4.18
N ASN A 130 9.52 24.58 3.73
CA ASN A 130 10.21 24.08 2.53
C ASN A 130 10.77 22.66 2.73
N ILE A 131 11.31 22.36 3.92
CA ILE A 131 11.75 20.98 4.23
C ILE A 131 10.56 20.01 4.19
N GLY A 132 9.39 20.41 4.70
CA GLY A 132 8.17 19.62 4.61
C GLY A 132 7.84 19.20 3.17
N PHE A 133 7.99 20.11 2.21
CA PHE A 133 7.84 19.77 0.80
C PHE A 133 8.90 18.77 0.31
N TYR A 134 10.17 18.96 0.64
CA TYR A 134 11.22 18.03 0.19
C TYR A 134 11.02 16.62 0.77
N ILE A 135 10.57 16.52 2.02
CA ILE A 135 10.20 15.24 2.64
C ILE A 135 9.05 14.57 1.87
N MET A 136 8.11 15.34 1.31
CA MET A 136 6.97 14.82 0.53
C MET A 136 7.39 14.14 -0.80
N ILE A 137 8.59 14.43 -1.31
CA ILE A 137 9.11 13.77 -2.52
C ILE A 137 9.26 12.27 -2.28
N CYS A 138 9.76 11.84 -1.11
CA CYS A 138 9.96 10.44 -0.78
C CYS A 138 8.68 9.58 -0.94
N PRO A 139 7.56 9.88 -0.25
CA PRO A 139 6.33 9.12 -0.45
C PRO A 139 5.72 9.29 -1.83
N THR A 140 5.98 10.40 -2.53
CA THR A 140 5.56 10.57 -3.92
C THR A 140 6.26 9.57 -4.85
N VAL A 141 7.58 9.39 -4.69
CA VAL A 141 8.35 8.40 -5.46
C VAL A 141 7.84 6.98 -5.17
N VAL A 142 7.57 6.66 -3.91
CA VAL A 142 7.00 5.37 -3.50
C VAL A 142 5.61 5.16 -4.12
N ALA A 143 4.76 6.19 -4.15
CA ALA A 143 3.45 6.14 -4.79
C ALA A 143 3.53 5.92 -6.31
N ILE A 144 4.46 6.60 -7.00
CA ILE A 144 4.73 6.39 -8.43
C ILE A 144 5.20 4.95 -8.68
N TRP A 145 6.12 4.44 -7.87
CA TRP A 145 6.58 3.05 -7.96
C TRP A 145 5.41 2.07 -7.73
N SER A 146 4.56 2.34 -6.75
CA SER A 146 3.37 1.53 -6.44
C SER A 146 2.40 1.48 -7.63
N LEU A 147 2.13 2.62 -8.27
CA LEU A 147 1.29 2.70 -9.47
C LEU A 147 1.92 2.03 -10.68
N THR A 148 3.23 2.19 -10.86
CA THR A 148 3.98 1.56 -11.96
C THR A 148 3.92 0.03 -11.85
N ASN A 149 3.96 -0.52 -10.63
CA ASN A 149 3.78 -1.95 -10.41
C ASN A 149 2.43 -2.47 -10.91
N ALA A 150 1.34 -1.70 -10.76
CA ALA A 150 0.03 -2.12 -11.27
C ALA A 150 0.06 -2.33 -12.79
N VAL A 151 0.68 -1.40 -13.51
CA VAL A 151 0.85 -1.48 -14.97
C VAL A 151 1.77 -2.64 -15.34
N ALA A 152 2.94 -2.75 -14.69
CA ALA A 152 3.90 -3.82 -14.97
C ALA A 152 3.29 -5.21 -14.73
N LEU A 153 2.53 -5.36 -13.65
CA LEU A 153 1.83 -6.60 -13.32
C LEU A 153 0.77 -6.94 -14.37
N ALA A 154 -0.07 -5.98 -14.73
CA ALA A 154 -1.09 -6.18 -15.77
C ALA A 154 -0.49 -6.57 -17.12
N VAL A 155 0.59 -5.89 -17.54
CA VAL A 155 1.32 -6.19 -18.78
C VAL A 155 1.96 -7.57 -18.70
N SER A 156 2.67 -7.89 -17.61
CA SER A 156 3.32 -9.18 -17.41
C SER A 156 2.32 -10.33 -17.42
N ALA A 157 1.19 -10.19 -16.71
CA ALA A 157 0.10 -11.18 -16.70
C ALA A 157 -0.45 -11.43 -18.10
N LYS A 158 -0.74 -10.36 -18.85
CA LYS A 158 -1.24 -10.46 -20.22
C LYS A 158 -0.23 -11.11 -21.17
N THR A 159 1.04 -10.74 -21.06
CA THR A 159 2.12 -11.29 -21.90
C THR A 159 2.31 -12.79 -21.65
N ILE A 160 2.26 -13.24 -20.40
CA ILE A 160 2.39 -14.67 -20.06
C ILE A 160 1.14 -15.45 -20.43
N ALA A 161 -0.05 -14.90 -20.19
CA ALA A 161 -1.31 -15.58 -20.50
C ALA A 161 -1.55 -15.66 -22.02
N GLY A 162 -1.14 -14.66 -22.80
CA GLY A 162 -1.44 -14.59 -24.22
C GLY A 162 -2.96 -14.57 -24.46
N THR A 163 -3.47 -15.60 -25.13
CA THR A 163 -4.91 -15.80 -25.37
C THR A 163 -5.59 -16.71 -24.33
N GLN A 164 -4.84 -17.22 -23.36
CA GLN A 164 -5.34 -18.16 -22.36
C GLN A 164 -6.11 -17.45 -21.25
N ASN A 165 -7.00 -18.20 -20.60
CA ASN A 165 -7.72 -17.70 -19.41
C ASN A 165 -6.74 -17.57 -18.25
N PHE A 166 -6.84 -16.47 -17.50
CA PHE A 166 -6.01 -16.25 -16.33
C PHE A 166 -6.77 -15.56 -15.20
N CYS A 167 -6.22 -15.61 -14.00
CA CYS A 167 -6.69 -14.81 -12.87
C CYS A 167 -5.50 -14.35 -12.02
N LEU A 168 -5.70 -13.28 -11.27
CA LEU A 168 -4.74 -12.72 -10.33
C LEU A 168 -5.32 -12.77 -8.93
N ALA A 169 -4.51 -13.17 -7.95
CA ALA A 169 -4.90 -13.20 -6.56
C ALA A 169 -3.75 -12.73 -5.66
N ARG A 170 -4.10 -12.25 -4.47
CA ARG A 170 -3.16 -12.18 -3.33
C ARG A 170 -3.09 -13.58 -2.73
N HIS A 171 -1.89 -14.08 -2.48
CA HIS A 171 -1.74 -15.47 -2.08
C HIS A 171 -2.34 -15.76 -0.70
N GLY A 172 -3.16 -16.81 -0.62
CA GLY A 172 -3.82 -17.25 0.60
C GLY A 172 -5.06 -16.44 0.98
N ASP A 173 -5.49 -15.47 0.17
CA ASP A 173 -6.80 -14.83 0.33
C ASP A 173 -7.93 -15.70 -0.24
N ASN A 174 -7.61 -16.71 -1.06
CA ASN A 174 -8.58 -17.57 -1.75
C ASN A 174 -9.64 -16.77 -2.54
N ALA A 175 -9.25 -15.59 -3.02
CA ALA A 175 -10.10 -14.69 -3.78
C ALA A 175 -9.30 -14.02 -4.88
N ALA A 176 -9.94 -13.89 -6.05
CA ALA A 176 -9.39 -13.10 -7.14
C ALA A 176 -9.35 -11.61 -6.76
N ILE A 177 -8.35 -10.91 -7.26
CA ILE A 177 -8.27 -9.45 -7.18
C ILE A 177 -9.52 -8.87 -7.87
N SER A 178 -10.25 -8.03 -7.15
CA SER A 178 -11.60 -7.60 -7.54
C SER A 178 -11.66 -6.20 -8.17
N GLN A 179 -10.54 -5.49 -8.20
CA GLN A 179 -10.40 -4.13 -8.75
C GLN A 179 -8.96 -3.85 -9.19
N LEU A 180 -8.78 -3.04 -10.23
CA LEU A 180 -7.45 -2.76 -10.82
C LEU A 180 -6.52 -2.00 -9.86
N ILE A 181 -7.08 -1.15 -9.00
CA ILE A 181 -6.29 -0.38 -8.03
C ILE A 181 -5.58 -1.29 -7.01
N ASP A 182 -6.04 -2.53 -6.81
CA ASP A 182 -5.39 -3.49 -5.91
C ASP A 182 -4.16 -4.16 -6.53
N LEU A 183 -3.89 -3.93 -7.82
CA LEU A 183 -2.66 -4.36 -8.50
C LEU A 183 -1.45 -3.49 -8.13
N ARG A 184 -1.67 -2.35 -7.46
CA ARG A 184 -0.59 -1.45 -7.01
C ARG A 184 0.37 -2.17 -6.07
N GLY A 185 1.65 -1.83 -6.16
CA GLY A 185 2.71 -2.48 -5.37
C GLY A 185 2.44 -2.47 -3.85
N LEU A 186 1.98 -1.35 -3.30
CA LEU A 186 1.66 -1.23 -1.87
C LEU A 186 0.37 -1.93 -1.44
N ALA A 187 -0.52 -2.25 -2.38
CA ALA A 187 -1.75 -3.00 -2.10
C ALA A 187 -1.56 -4.51 -2.30
N LEU A 188 -0.49 -4.92 -3.00
CA LEU A 188 -0.29 -6.29 -3.44
C LEU A 188 0.64 -7.09 -2.52
N TYR A 189 1.54 -6.43 -1.78
CA TYR A 189 2.47 -7.17 -0.93
C TYR A 189 1.74 -7.80 0.27
N THR A 190 2.05 -9.06 0.55
CA THR A 190 1.49 -9.77 1.70
C THR A 190 2.21 -9.39 3.00
N THR A 191 1.43 -9.21 4.05
CA THR A 191 1.90 -9.12 5.45
C THR A 191 1.66 -10.41 6.23
N LYS A 192 1.12 -11.46 5.58
CA LYS A 192 0.83 -12.73 6.24
C LYS A 192 2.13 -13.39 6.71
N SER A 193 2.16 -13.74 7.99
CA SER A 193 3.24 -14.52 8.56
C SER A 193 3.11 -15.98 8.12
N GLY A 194 4.21 -16.57 7.65
CA GLY A 194 4.33 -18.03 7.69
C GLY A 194 4.30 -18.51 9.15
N TYR A 195 3.88 -19.76 9.37
CA TYR A 195 3.78 -20.39 10.70
C TYR A 195 5.06 -20.27 11.57
N LYS A 196 6.22 -19.99 10.95
CA LYS A 196 7.48 -19.62 11.64
C LYS A 196 8.10 -18.40 10.97
N MET A 197 8.71 -17.51 11.76
CA MET A 197 9.38 -16.29 11.30
C MET A 197 10.43 -16.52 10.18
N SER A 198 10.96 -17.74 10.06
CA SER A 198 11.99 -18.13 9.09
C SER A 198 11.49 -18.83 7.82
N GLN A 199 10.19 -19.09 7.67
CA GLN A 199 9.66 -19.77 6.47
C GLN A 199 8.63 -18.88 5.77
N SER A 200 9.04 -18.22 4.69
CA SER A 200 8.17 -17.41 3.84
C SER A 200 7.41 -18.31 2.87
N TRP A 201 6.24 -18.80 3.29
CA TRP A 201 5.36 -19.62 2.44
C TRP A 201 4.44 -18.77 1.56
N PHE A 202 4.31 -17.47 1.88
CA PHE A 202 3.37 -16.61 1.20
C PHE A 202 4.00 -15.81 0.06
N PHE A 203 3.41 -15.92 -1.13
CA PHE A 203 3.72 -15.09 -2.29
C PHE A 203 3.06 -13.71 -2.19
N HIS A 204 3.63 -12.70 -2.87
CA HIS A 204 3.00 -11.38 -2.92
C HIS A 204 1.71 -11.43 -3.74
N SER A 205 1.80 -11.97 -4.97
CA SER A 205 0.65 -12.23 -5.81
C SER A 205 0.90 -13.45 -6.67
N VAL A 206 -0.17 -14.18 -6.93
CA VAL A 206 -0.16 -15.34 -7.81
C VAL A 206 -0.93 -15.00 -9.07
N LEU A 207 -0.32 -15.32 -10.20
CA LEU A 207 -0.97 -15.42 -11.51
C LEU A 207 -1.24 -16.89 -11.78
N LEU A 208 -2.48 -17.24 -12.05
CA LEU A 208 -2.88 -18.56 -12.51
C LEU A 208 -3.29 -18.48 -13.97
N VAL A 209 -2.69 -19.31 -14.82
CA VAL A 209 -3.00 -19.39 -16.25
C VAL A 209 -3.46 -20.80 -16.59
N LYS A 210 -4.64 -20.91 -17.19
CA LYS A 210 -5.20 -22.19 -17.65
C LYS A 210 -4.93 -22.36 -19.14
N ALA A 211 -4.06 -23.31 -19.49
CA ALA A 211 -3.72 -23.66 -20.87
C ALA A 211 -4.19 -25.09 -21.17
N GLY A 212 -5.40 -25.23 -21.72
CA GLY A 212 -6.08 -26.53 -21.82
C GLY A 212 -6.46 -27.05 -20.43
N ASP A 213 -6.05 -28.29 -20.12
CA ASP A 213 -6.25 -28.91 -18.81
C ASP A 213 -5.16 -28.56 -17.78
N ASP A 214 -4.05 -27.95 -18.23
CA ASP A 214 -2.95 -27.57 -17.36
C ASP A 214 -3.19 -26.21 -16.70
N LEU A 215 -3.06 -26.19 -15.37
CA LEU A 215 -3.04 -24.96 -14.56
C LEU A 215 -1.62 -24.63 -14.14
N LYS A 216 -1.11 -23.47 -14.60
CA LYS A 216 0.24 -22.99 -14.29
C LYS A 216 0.16 -21.82 -13.31
N ALA A 217 1.00 -21.84 -12.27
CA ALA A 217 1.11 -20.77 -11.31
C ALA A 217 2.41 -19.98 -11.48
N TYR A 218 2.34 -18.68 -11.25
CA TYR A 218 3.47 -17.77 -11.28
C TYR A 218 3.42 -16.84 -10.06
N ASN A 219 4.57 -16.52 -9.48
CA ASN A 219 4.70 -15.57 -8.37
C ASN A 219 5.17 -14.21 -8.89
N TRP A 220 4.58 -13.13 -8.39
CA TRP A 220 5.04 -11.77 -8.68
C TRP A 220 6.32 -11.42 -7.88
N SER A 221 7.37 -11.04 -8.59
CA SER A 221 8.59 -10.48 -7.99
C SER A 221 8.54 -8.95 -8.03
N LEU A 222 8.42 -8.31 -6.85
CA LEU A 222 8.44 -6.84 -6.74
C LEU A 222 9.77 -6.23 -7.21
N GLY A 223 10.89 -6.94 -7.02
CA GLY A 223 12.21 -6.47 -7.44
C GLY A 223 12.42 -6.56 -8.95
N LYS A 224 11.95 -7.63 -9.59
CA LYS A 224 12.09 -7.83 -11.04
C LYS A 224 10.92 -7.25 -11.85
N MET A 225 9.85 -6.85 -11.19
CA MET A 225 8.59 -6.41 -11.80
C MET A 225 8.10 -7.40 -12.88
N HIS A 226 8.18 -8.70 -12.57
CA HIS A 226 7.79 -9.77 -13.49
C HIS A 226 7.24 -10.98 -12.72
N PHE A 227 6.46 -11.80 -13.43
CA PHE A 227 5.93 -13.07 -12.92
C PHE A 227 6.93 -14.19 -13.19
N GLU A 228 7.31 -14.92 -12.15
CA GLU A 228 8.21 -16.06 -12.27
C GLU A 228 7.43 -17.36 -12.09
N ARG A 229 7.66 -18.33 -12.97
CA ARG A 229 6.93 -19.61 -12.95
C ARG A 229 7.27 -20.38 -11.67
N LEU A 230 6.23 -20.91 -11.02
CA LEU A 230 6.38 -21.87 -9.93
C LEU A 230 6.49 -23.28 -10.53
N PRO A 231 7.64 -23.98 -10.37
CA PRO A 231 7.84 -25.28 -11.02
C PRO A 231 6.95 -26.38 -10.41
N GLU A 232 6.69 -26.34 -9.10
CA GLU A 232 5.95 -27.38 -8.38
C GLU A 232 4.97 -26.77 -7.37
N PRO A 233 3.89 -26.09 -7.83
CA PRO A 233 2.97 -25.35 -6.97
C PRO A 233 2.29 -26.22 -5.91
N ASN A 234 2.10 -27.52 -6.17
CA ASN A 234 1.45 -28.45 -5.25
C ASN A 234 2.31 -28.83 -4.02
N ARG A 235 3.59 -28.45 -3.98
CA ARG A 235 4.49 -28.73 -2.85
C ARG A 235 4.47 -27.64 -1.77
N PHE A 236 3.81 -26.51 -2.03
CA PHE A 236 3.67 -25.44 -1.03
C PHE A 236 2.57 -25.79 -0.03
N LEU A 237 2.81 -25.47 1.25
CA LEU A 237 1.86 -25.71 2.35
C LEU A 237 0.51 -25.03 2.11
N VAL A 238 0.55 -23.81 1.56
CA VAL A 238 -0.62 -23.10 1.05
C VAL A 238 -0.58 -23.23 -0.47
N ASN A 239 -1.56 -23.95 -1.04
CA ASN A 239 -1.55 -24.24 -2.46
C ASN A 239 -1.92 -22.97 -3.27
N PRO A 240 -1.02 -22.43 -4.11
CA PRO A 240 -1.33 -21.25 -4.93
C PRO A 240 -2.39 -21.53 -6.00
N LEU A 241 -2.63 -22.79 -6.38
CA LEU A 241 -3.61 -23.15 -7.43
C LEU A 241 -5.07 -22.96 -6.99
N SER A 242 -5.34 -22.85 -5.69
CA SER A 242 -6.70 -22.64 -5.17
C SER A 242 -7.06 -21.16 -4.96
N ASP A 243 -6.13 -20.23 -5.22
CA ASP A 243 -6.34 -18.82 -4.87
C ASP A 243 -7.43 -18.14 -5.72
N CYS A 244 -7.58 -18.53 -6.99
CA CYS A 244 -8.61 -18.01 -7.88
C CYS A 244 -8.89 -18.97 -9.05
N THR A 245 -10.01 -18.74 -9.75
CA THR A 245 -10.34 -19.48 -10.98
C THR A 245 -10.00 -18.62 -12.20
N PRO A 246 -9.19 -19.12 -13.15
CA PRO A 246 -8.89 -18.41 -14.39
C PRO A 246 -10.14 -18.09 -15.21
N GLN A 247 -10.22 -16.87 -15.72
CA GLN A 247 -11.35 -16.37 -16.51
C GLN A 247 -10.86 -15.71 -17.79
N GLN A 248 -11.74 -15.67 -18.79
CA GLN A 248 -11.45 -14.94 -20.02
C GLN A 248 -11.53 -13.44 -19.75
N ASN A 249 -10.61 -12.66 -20.34
CA ASN A 249 -10.62 -11.20 -20.26
C ASN A 249 -10.61 -10.63 -18.82
N PHE A 250 -10.01 -11.33 -17.85
CA PHE A 250 -10.03 -10.97 -16.43
C PHE A 250 -9.76 -9.48 -16.12
N LEU A 251 -8.72 -8.88 -16.71
CA LEU A 251 -8.39 -7.47 -16.47
C LEU A 251 -9.44 -6.48 -17.02
N GLN A 252 -10.28 -6.91 -17.96
CA GLN A 252 -11.35 -6.09 -18.54
C GLN A 252 -12.65 -6.20 -17.74
N THR A 253 -12.81 -7.24 -16.92
CA THR A 253 -14.04 -7.49 -16.15
C THR A 253 -14.02 -6.87 -14.76
N ILE A 254 -12.85 -6.50 -14.24
CA ILE A 254 -12.71 -5.86 -12.94
C ILE A 254 -12.71 -4.32 -13.06
N PRO A 255 -13.45 -3.59 -12.20
CA PRO A 255 -13.50 -2.13 -12.23
C PRO A 255 -12.16 -1.50 -11.79
N LEU A 256 -11.99 -0.20 -12.09
CA LEU A 256 -10.81 0.55 -11.63
C LEU A 256 -10.76 0.63 -10.09
N VAL A 257 -11.86 1.07 -9.47
CA VAL A 257 -12.08 1.13 -8.02
C VAL A 257 -13.52 0.71 -7.76
N ARG A 258 -13.76 -0.15 -6.77
CA ARG A 258 -15.08 -0.47 -6.24
C ARG A 258 -15.34 0.45 -5.04
N ILE A 259 -16.35 1.32 -5.15
CA ILE A 259 -16.82 2.21 -4.08
C ILE A 259 -18.02 1.55 -3.40
#